data_AF-A0A7W7DQX7-F1
#
_entry.id   AF-A0A7W7DQX7-F1
#
_cell.length_a   1.000
_cell.length_b   1.000
_cell.length_c   1.000
_cell.angle_alpha   90.00
_cell.angle_beta   90.00
_cell.angle_gamma   90.00
#
_symmetry.space_group_name_H-M   'P 1'
#
loop_
_entity.id
_entity.type
_entity.pdbx_description
1 polymer ?
#
loop_
_entity_poly.entity_id
_entity_poly.type
_entity_poly.pdbx_seq_one_letter_code
_entity_poly.pdbx_strand_id
1 'polypeptide(L)' 'MRFRSREEVARFFEGLDPGVSVGHRWRPDATGGGAPTDAEVSLWTGVGIKP' A
#
# COMPACT_ATOMS: atom_id res chain seq x y z
N MET A 1 14.59 11.26 9.53
CA MET A 1 13.49 10.61 8.78
C MET A 1 13.98 9.26 8.28
N ARG A 2 13.22 8.18 8.50
CA ARG A 2 13.60 6.82 8.04
C ARG A 2 12.54 6.29 7.08
N PHE A 3 12.95 5.99 5.85
CA PHE A 3 12.13 5.28 4.87
C PHE A 3 12.16 3.78 5.14
N ARG A 4 11.11 3.08 4.74
CA ARG A 4 11.02 1.63 4.87
C ARG A 4 10.76 0.97 3.52
N SER A 5 11.36 -0.19 3.31
CA SER A 5 11.04 -1.07 2.19
C SER A 5 9.64 -1.65 2.35
N ARG A 6 9.12 -2.27 1.28
CA ARG A 6 7.84 -2.96 1.32
C ARG A 6 7.86 -4.09 2.35
N GLU A 7 8.94 -4.87 2.39
CA GLU A 7 9.12 -6.04 3.26
C GLU A 7 9.13 -5.63 4.73
N GLU A 8 9.78 -4.51 5.06
CA GLU A 8 9.79 -3.94 6.41
C GLU A 8 8.38 -3.49 6.85
N VAL A 9 7.53 -3.03 5.94
CA VAL A 9 6.12 -2.71 6.25
C VAL A 9 5.25 -3.96 6.31
N ALA A 10 5.45 -4.91 5.39
CA ALA A 10 4.67 -6.15 5.29
C ALA A 10 4.73 -7.00 6.56
N ARG A 11 5.87 -6.96 7.29
CA ARG A 11 6.01 -7.62 8.60
C ARG A 11 4.98 -7.19 9.64
N PHE A 12 4.41 -5.99 9.55
CA PHE A 12 3.33 -5.58 10.46
C PHE A 12 1.97 -6.21 10.17
N PHE A 13 1.83 -6.82 8.99
CA PHE A 13 0.60 -7.45 8.53
C PHE A 13 0.77 -8.96 8.37
N GLU A 14 1.79 -9.55 8.98
CA GLU A 14 2.01 -11.00 8.93
C GLU A 14 0.78 -11.74 9.51
N GLY A 15 0.21 -12.65 8.71
CA GLY A 15 -1.01 -13.38 9.06
C GLY A 15 -2.30 -12.58 8.95
N LEU A 16 -2.27 -11.35 8.41
CA LEU A 16 -3.45 -10.49 8.22
C LEU A 16 -3.67 -10.19 6.73
N ASP A 17 -4.88 -10.44 6.25
CA ASP A 17 -5.30 -10.08 4.89
C ASP A 17 -5.98 -8.69 4.83
N PRO A 18 -5.89 -7.96 3.70
CA PRO A 18 -5.23 -8.33 2.44
C PRO A 18 -3.77 -7.83 2.29
N GLY A 19 -3.10 -7.40 3.36
CA GLY A 19 -1.68 -7.04 3.35
C GLY A 19 -1.36 -5.64 2.83
N VAL A 20 -0.25 -5.47 2.11
CA VAL A 20 0.37 -4.15 1.78
C VAL A 20 0.64 -3.96 0.28
N SER A 21 0.34 -2.77 -0.27
CA SER A 21 0.65 -2.31 -1.63
C SER A 21 1.12 -0.84 -1.67
N VAL A 22 1.45 -0.31 -2.85
CA VAL A 22 1.58 1.14 -3.08
C VAL A 22 0.20 1.79 -3.09
N GLY A 23 0.10 3.03 -2.59
CA GLY A 23 -1.18 3.72 -2.37
C GLY A 23 -2.11 3.81 -3.59
N HIS A 24 -1.60 4.23 -4.75
CA HIS A 24 -2.44 4.37 -5.96
C HIS A 24 -2.96 3.03 -6.52
N ARG A 25 -2.43 1.89 -6.06
CA ARG A 25 -2.90 0.55 -6.45
C ARG A 25 -3.92 -0.01 -5.47
N TRP A 26 -4.12 0.63 -4.32
CA TRP A 26 -5.01 0.12 -3.28
C TRP A 26 -6.45 0.47 -3.59
N ARG A 27 -7.20 -0.50 -4.13
CA ARG A 27 -8.64 -0.40 -4.43
C ARG A 27 -8.99 0.95 -5.08
N PRO A 28 -8.36 1.31 -6.20
CA PRO A 28 -8.55 2.62 -6.79
C PRO A 28 -10.00 2.79 -7.25
N ASP A 29 -10.55 3.97 -7.00
CA ASP A 29 -11.83 4.35 -7.58
C ASP A 29 -11.66 4.59 -9.09
N ALA A 30 -12.74 4.38 -9.86
CA ALA A 30 -12.79 4.73 -11.26
C ALA A 30 -12.86 6.26 -11.41
N THR A 31 -11.72 6.92 -11.21
CA THR A 31 -11.59 8.36 -11.44
C THR A 31 -11.36 8.60 -12.93
N GLY A 32 -11.99 9.63 -13.50
CA GLY A 32 -11.83 9.98 -14.92
C GLY A 32 -10.45 10.57 -15.29
N GLY A 33 -9.52 10.64 -14.34
CA GLY A 33 -8.14 11.08 -14.54
C GLY A 33 -7.17 9.90 -14.71
N GLY A 34 -5.97 10.18 -15.24
CA GLY A 34 -4.90 9.17 -15.32
C GLY A 34 -4.44 8.71 -13.94
N ALA A 35 -4.19 7.40 -13.78
CA ALA A 35 -3.67 6.84 -12.55
C ALA A 35 -2.23 7.34 -12.30
N PRO A 36 -1.86 7.70 -11.04
CA PRO A 36 -0.48 8.01 -10.69
C PRO A 36 0.47 6.85 -10.99
N THR A 37 1.72 7.18 -11.27
CA THR A 37 2.82 6.22 -11.46
C THR A 37 3.48 5.85 -10.13
N ASP A 38 4.27 4.77 -10.13
CA ASP A 38 5.07 4.35 -8.96
C ASP A 38 6.09 5.42 -8.52
N ALA A 39 6.55 6.28 -9.43
CA ALA A 39 7.51 7.35 -9.12
C ALA A 39 6.85 8.54 -8.39
N GLU A 40 5.54 8.73 -8.57
CA GLU A 40 4.78 9.85 -7.99
C GLU A 40 4.24 9.52 -6.59
N VAL A 41 4.26 8.25 -6.18
CA VAL A 41 3.67 7.80 -4.91
C VAL A 41 4.70 7.13 -4.02
N SER A 42 5.04 7.79 -2.92
CA SER A 42 6.08 7.37 -1.96
C SER A 42 5.52 6.81 -0.65
N LEU A 43 4.32 6.22 -0.69
CA LEU A 43 3.66 5.63 0.49
C LEU A 43 3.27 4.17 0.29
N TRP A 44 3.37 3.40 1.38
CA TRP A 44 2.83 2.05 1.51
C TRP A 44 1.45 2.11 2.17
N THR A 45 0.48 1.37 1.62
CA THR A 45 -0.88 1.23 2.16
C THR A 45 -1.14 -0.22 2.50
N GLY A 46 -1.71 -0.49 3.68
CA GLY A 46 -2.18 -1.83 4.03
C GLY A 46 -3.31 -1.80 5.05
N VAL A 47 -4.14 -2.83 5.01
CA VAL A 47 -5.23 -3.10 5.96
C VAL A 47 -5.08 -4.55 6.40
N GLY A 48 -5.28 -4.81 7.69
CA GLY A 48 -5.28 -6.16 8.25
C GLY A 48 -6.53 -6.36 9.08
N ILE A 49 -7.27 -7.42 8.82
CA ILE A 49 -8.43 -7.81 9.63
C ILE A 49 -7.94 -8.74 10.74
N LYS A 50 -8.07 -8.30 11.99
CA LYS A 50 -7.76 -9.14 13.15
C LYS A 50 -8.85 -10.23 13.31
N PRO A 51 -8.48 -11.49 13.60
CA PRO A 51 -9.42 -12.53 13.99
C PRO A 51 -10.21 -12.21 15.27
#